data_AF-A0A2G6EB98-F1
#
_entry.id   AF-A0A2G6EB98-F1
#
_cell.length_a   1.000
_cell.length_b   1.000
_cell.length_c   1.000
_cell.angle_alpha   90.00
_cell.angle_beta   90.00
_cell.angle_gamma   90.00
#
_symmetry.space_group_name_H-M   'P 1'
#
loop_
_entity.id
_entity.type
_entity.pdbx_description
1 polymer ?
#
loop_
_entity_poly.entity_id
_entity_poly.type
_entity_poly.pdbx_seq_one_letter_code
_entity_poly.pdbx_strand_id
1 'polypeptide(L)'
;MWMSIIEIPEEYLPAPEELPGDLEMLATGIEEVWPDHGVKVAIILAQLFHGVPIYLRNVDHLIRRMRDDAIRAEYDHGASVRELAVKNKLSTRQIQNILAQAPSQEELKKKQMNLF
;
A
#
# COMPACT_ATOMS: atom_id res chain seq x y z
N MET A 1 -26.04 5.80 5.70
CA MET A 1 -26.56 4.50 5.25
C MET A 1 -25.54 3.95 4.27
N TRP A 2 -24.85 2.87 4.59
CA TRP A 2 -23.86 2.29 3.67
C TRP A 2 -24.65 1.55 2.59
N MET A 3 -24.48 1.94 1.32
CA MET A 3 -25.12 1.23 0.22
C MET A 3 -24.50 -0.16 0.06
N SER A 4 -25.33 -1.14 -0.24
CA SER A 4 -24.87 -2.48 -0.61
C SER A 4 -24.19 -2.41 -1.97
N ILE A 5 -22.94 -2.84 -2.03
CA ILE A 5 -22.22 -3.04 -3.29
C ILE A 5 -22.92 -4.15 -4.06
N ILE A 6 -23.20 -3.92 -5.34
CA ILE A 6 -23.69 -4.94 -6.25
C ILE A 6 -22.47 -5.67 -6.83
N GLU A 7 -22.35 -6.96 -6.54
CA GLU A 7 -21.36 -7.82 -7.20
C GLU A 7 -21.84 -8.15 -8.62
N ILE A 8 -21.05 -7.75 -9.60
CA ILE A 8 -21.32 -8.02 -11.01
C ILE A 8 -20.69 -9.37 -11.38
N PRO A 9 -21.46 -10.33 -11.92
CA PRO A 9 -20.90 -11.59 -12.41
C PRO A 9 -19.85 -11.38 -13.51
N GLU A 10 -18.90 -12.30 -13.64
CA GLU A 10 -17.75 -12.12 -14.52
C GLU A 10 -18.14 -11.94 -15.99
N GLU A 11 -19.19 -12.63 -16.44
CA GLU A 11 -19.72 -12.54 -17.80
C GLU A 11 -20.31 -11.18 -18.16
N TYR A 12 -20.59 -10.33 -17.16
CA TYR A 12 -21.11 -8.98 -17.32
C TYR A 12 -20.04 -7.90 -17.05
N LEU A 13 -18.80 -8.29 -16.74
CA LEU A 13 -17.73 -7.32 -16.56
C LEU A 13 -17.33 -6.75 -17.92
N PRO A 14 -17.30 -5.42 -18.06
CA PRO A 14 -16.80 -4.78 -19.27
C PRO A 14 -15.29 -4.97 -19.41
N ALA A 15 -14.77 -4.73 -20.61
CA ALA A 15 -13.34 -4.53 -20.80
C ALA A 15 -12.88 -3.22 -20.13
N PRO A 16 -11.59 -3.08 -19.75
CA PRO A 16 -11.08 -1.85 -19.15
C PRO A 16 -11.40 -0.59 -19.96
N GLU A 17 -11.29 -0.65 -21.30
CA GLU A 17 -11.48 0.47 -22.22
C GLU A 17 -12.96 0.89 -22.38
N GLU A 18 -13.88 0.08 -21.88
CA GLU A 18 -15.32 0.40 -21.85
C GLU A 18 -15.72 1.14 -20.57
N LEU A 19 -14.81 1.30 -19.61
CA LEU A 19 -15.04 2.05 -18.39
C LEU A 19 -14.99 3.57 -18.64
N PRO A 20 -15.86 4.36 -17.99
CA PRO A 20 -15.90 5.79 -18.25
C PRO A 20 -14.78 6.55 -17.52
N GLY A 21 -14.08 7.42 -18.27
CA GLY A 21 -13.16 8.42 -17.71
C GLY A 21 -11.98 7.81 -16.96
N ASP A 22 -11.72 8.30 -15.74
CA ASP A 22 -10.57 7.85 -14.93
C ASP A 22 -10.69 6.38 -14.46
N LEU A 23 -11.86 5.75 -14.61
CA LEU A 23 -12.05 4.34 -14.22
C LEU A 23 -11.28 3.38 -15.13
N GLU A 24 -11.10 3.71 -16.42
CA GLU A 24 -10.24 2.92 -17.33
C GLU A 24 -8.80 2.95 -16.82
N MET A 25 -8.25 4.14 -16.55
CA MET A 25 -6.90 4.32 -16.02
C MET A 25 -6.72 3.57 -14.69
N LEU A 26 -7.72 3.65 -13.81
CA LEU A 26 -7.70 2.98 -12.52
C LEU A 26 -7.72 1.45 -12.67
N ALA A 27 -8.59 0.92 -13.53
CA ALA A 27 -8.68 -0.51 -13.78
C ALA A 27 -7.37 -1.06 -14.36
N THR A 28 -6.81 -0.40 -15.37
CA THR A 28 -5.54 -0.80 -16.00
C THR A 28 -4.39 -0.79 -15.01
N GLY A 29 -4.25 0.29 -14.22
CA GLY A 29 -3.17 0.37 -13.23
C GLY A 29 -3.29 -0.66 -12.10
N ILE A 30 -4.52 -1.05 -11.72
CA ILE A 30 -4.74 -2.13 -10.77
C ILE A 30 -4.40 -3.48 -11.40
N GLU A 31 -4.83 -3.72 -12.64
CA GLU A 31 -4.61 -4.97 -13.37
C GLU A 31 -3.11 -5.29 -13.52
N GLU A 32 -2.27 -4.27 -13.75
CA GLU A 32 -0.81 -4.43 -13.81
C GLU A 32 -0.20 -4.98 -12.51
N VAL A 33 -0.81 -4.69 -11.37
CA VAL A 33 -0.31 -5.10 -10.03
C VAL A 33 -1.06 -6.32 -9.50
N TRP A 34 -2.35 -6.44 -9.84
CA TRP A 34 -3.25 -7.48 -9.42
C TRP A 34 -4.10 -7.97 -10.60
N PRO A 35 -3.60 -8.98 -11.35
CA PRO A 35 -4.31 -9.54 -12.50
C PRO A 35 -5.69 -10.08 -12.13
N ASP A 36 -6.64 -9.96 -13.06
CA ASP A 36 -8.05 -10.35 -13.01
C ASP A 36 -8.92 -9.53 -12.03
N HIS A 37 -8.42 -8.41 -11.53
CA HIS A 37 -9.09 -7.60 -10.49
C HIS A 37 -9.32 -6.14 -10.89
N GLY A 38 -8.69 -5.63 -11.95
CA GLY A 38 -8.73 -4.21 -12.31
C GLY A 38 -10.13 -3.65 -12.45
N VAL A 39 -10.93 -4.23 -13.35
CA VAL A 39 -12.31 -3.80 -13.62
C VAL A 39 -13.20 -3.98 -12.39
N LYS A 40 -13.10 -5.13 -11.71
CA LYS A 40 -13.90 -5.44 -10.51
C LYS A 40 -13.70 -4.38 -9.44
N VAL A 41 -12.45 -4.04 -9.13
CA VAL A 41 -12.12 -3.04 -8.11
C VAL A 41 -12.56 -1.63 -8.54
N ALA A 42 -12.33 -1.25 -9.80
CA ALA A 42 -12.73 0.06 -10.31
C ALA A 42 -14.26 0.27 -10.19
N ILE A 43 -15.06 -0.74 -10.54
CA ILE A 43 -16.52 -0.70 -10.42
C ILE A 43 -16.95 -0.62 -8.95
N ILE A 44 -16.34 -1.39 -8.05
CA ILE A 44 -16.62 -1.31 -6.61
C ILE A 44 -16.37 0.12 -6.10
N LEU A 45 -15.25 0.74 -6.49
CA LEU A 45 -14.93 2.11 -6.09
C LEU A 45 -15.94 3.12 -6.67
N ALA A 46 -16.36 2.94 -7.93
CA ALA A 46 -17.40 3.78 -8.53
C ALA A 46 -18.75 3.66 -7.80
N GLN A 47 -19.12 2.45 -7.36
CA GLN A 47 -20.32 2.22 -6.54
C GLN A 47 -20.18 2.79 -5.12
N LEU A 48 -18.98 2.83 -4.54
CA LEU A 48 -18.78 3.37 -3.20
C LEU A 48 -18.82 4.89 -3.15
N PHE A 49 -18.26 5.54 -4.19
CA PHE A 49 -18.07 6.99 -4.18
C PHE A 49 -19.00 7.75 -5.13
N HIS A 50 -19.77 7.09 -6.00
CA HIS A 50 -20.84 7.68 -6.81
C HIS A 50 -20.51 9.01 -7.51
N GLY A 51 -19.35 9.09 -8.15
CA GLY A 51 -18.93 10.31 -8.87
C GLY A 51 -18.49 11.46 -7.97
N VAL A 52 -18.31 11.23 -6.67
CA VAL A 52 -17.63 12.18 -5.78
C VAL A 52 -16.19 12.39 -6.29
N PRO A 53 -15.72 13.64 -6.47
CA PRO A 53 -14.35 13.89 -6.86
C PRO A 53 -13.41 13.54 -5.70
N ILE A 54 -12.63 12.47 -5.87
CA ILE A 54 -11.66 12.03 -4.87
C ILE A 54 -10.27 12.49 -5.30
N TYR A 55 -9.58 13.17 -4.39
CA TYR A 55 -8.17 13.45 -4.54
C TYR A 55 -7.34 12.33 -3.89
N LEU A 56 -6.65 11.52 -4.71
CA LEU A 56 -5.72 10.50 -4.23
C LEU A 56 -4.44 11.16 -3.72
N ARG A 57 -4.33 11.29 -2.39
CA ARG A 57 -3.13 11.84 -1.75
C ARG A 57 -1.95 10.87 -1.90
N ASN A 58 -0.75 11.43 -2.06
CA ASN A 58 0.49 10.66 -2.07
C ASN A 58 0.66 9.90 -0.74
N VAL A 59 0.93 8.58 -0.84
CA VAL A 59 1.08 7.65 0.28
C VAL A 59 2.55 7.23 0.52
N ASP A 60 3.52 7.89 -0.12
CA ASP A 60 4.96 7.59 0.02
C ASP A 60 5.40 7.58 1.48
N HIS A 61 4.83 8.43 2.31
CA HIS A 61 5.15 8.48 3.73
C HIS A 61 4.76 7.18 4.46
N LEU A 62 3.64 6.55 4.10
CA LEU A 62 3.21 5.25 4.63
C LEU A 62 4.13 4.14 4.12
N ILE A 63 4.46 4.16 2.83
CA ILE A 63 5.37 3.17 2.22
C ILE A 63 6.76 3.27 2.85
N ARG A 64 7.30 4.49 3.02
CA ARG A 64 8.59 4.74 3.68
C ARG A 64 8.57 4.26 5.11
N ARG A 65 7.50 4.54 5.85
CA ARG A 65 7.34 4.07 7.23
C ARG A 65 7.37 2.55 7.30
N MET A 66 6.58 1.85 6.48
CA MET A 66 6.58 0.38 6.42
C MET A 66 7.98 -0.18 6.11
N ARG A 67 8.69 0.41 5.15
CA ARG A 67 10.07 0.04 4.81
C ARG A 67 11.00 0.23 6.01
N ASP A 68 10.92 1.37 6.67
CA ASP A 68 11.80 1.73 7.78
C ASP A 68 11.57 0.81 8.99
N ASP A 69 10.31 0.48 9.29
CA ASP A 69 9.94 -0.51 10.32
C ASP A 69 10.48 -1.91 9.97
N ALA A 70 10.41 -2.32 8.70
CA ALA A 70 10.99 -3.60 8.23
C ALA A 70 12.53 -3.63 8.35
N ILE A 71 13.20 -2.54 7.99
CA ILE A 71 14.66 -2.39 8.14
C ILE A 71 15.07 -2.53 9.61
N ARG A 72 14.33 -1.90 10.53
CA ARG A 72 14.59 -2.02 11.97
C ARG A 72 14.39 -3.45 12.47
N ALA A 73 13.31 -4.11 12.07
CA ALA A 73 13.05 -5.49 12.46
C ALA A 73 14.15 -6.45 11.97
N GLU A 74 14.63 -6.29 10.74
CA GLU A 74 15.76 -7.08 10.22
C GLU A 74 17.07 -6.79 10.96
N TYR A 75 17.31 -5.54 11.33
CA TYR A 75 18.47 -5.15 12.14
C TYR A 75 18.41 -5.75 13.56
N ASP A 76 17.24 -5.70 14.21
CA ASP A 76 16.99 -6.32 15.52
C ASP A 76 17.24 -7.85 15.47
N HIS A 77 17.07 -8.48 14.31
CA HIS A 77 17.40 -9.89 14.05
C HIS A 77 18.86 -10.16 13.64
N GLY A 78 19.73 -9.14 13.65
CA GLY A 78 21.17 -9.27 13.45
C GLY A 78 21.66 -8.97 12.03
N ALA A 79 20.81 -8.46 11.12
CA ALA A 79 21.26 -8.03 9.80
C ALA A 79 22.25 -6.86 9.90
N SER A 80 23.31 -6.87 9.10
CA SER A 80 24.29 -5.78 9.07
C SER A 80 23.77 -4.57 8.28
N VAL A 81 24.27 -3.37 8.63
CA VAL A 81 23.95 -2.13 7.90
C VAL A 81 24.25 -2.23 6.40
N ARG A 82 25.30 -2.98 6.03
CA ARG A 82 25.71 -3.14 4.63
C ARG A 82 24.73 -4.03 3.86
N GLU A 83 24.27 -5.12 4.46
CA GLU A 83 23.27 -6.00 3.85
C GLU A 83 21.94 -5.26 3.65
N LEU A 84 21.50 -4.52 4.67
CA LEU A 84 20.27 -3.72 4.59
C LEU A 84 20.35 -2.65 3.51
N ALA A 85 21.50 -1.98 3.36
CA ALA A 85 21.74 -0.99 2.32
C ALA A 85 21.60 -1.58 0.90
N VAL A 86 22.22 -2.75 0.66
CA VAL A 86 22.15 -3.44 -0.64
C VAL A 86 20.73 -3.91 -0.93
N LYS A 87 20.09 -4.59 0.02
CA LYS A 87 18.73 -5.14 -0.15
C LYS A 87 17.71 -4.04 -0.48
N ASN A 88 17.76 -2.92 0.23
CA ASN A 88 16.80 -1.84 0.10
C ASN A 88 17.22 -0.77 -0.92
N LYS A 89 18.38 -0.94 -1.58
CA LYS A 89 18.97 0.04 -2.52
C LYS A 89 19.11 1.45 -1.89
N LEU A 90 19.53 1.50 -0.63
CA LEU A 90 19.76 2.73 0.12
C LEU A 90 21.24 2.91 0.43
N SER A 91 21.67 4.16 0.63
CA SER A 91 23.01 4.42 1.15
C SER A 91 23.12 3.93 2.60
N THR A 92 24.32 3.53 3.01
CA THR A 92 24.61 3.16 4.41
C THR A 92 24.25 4.28 5.39
N ARG A 93 24.47 5.54 4.99
CA ARG A 93 24.07 6.72 5.77
C ARG A 93 22.55 6.81 5.96
N GLN A 94 21.75 6.50 4.93
CA GLN A 94 20.29 6.48 5.08
C GLN A 94 19.84 5.37 6.03
N ILE A 95 20.43 4.17 5.93
CA ILE A 95 20.14 3.09 6.89
C ILE A 95 20.46 3.52 8.31
N GLN A 96 21.64 4.11 8.55
CA GLN A 96 22.01 4.62 9.88
C GLN A 96 21.03 5.68 10.39
N ASN A 97 20.56 6.59 9.54
CA ASN A 97 19.55 7.57 9.92
C ASN A 97 18.22 6.93 10.31
N ILE A 98 17.79 5.88 9.59
CA ILE A 98 16.56 5.12 9.88
C ILE A 98 16.68 4.44 11.26
N LEU A 99 17.83 3.80 11.52
CA LEU A 99 18.12 3.12 12.79
C LEU A 99 18.29 4.11 13.96
N ALA A 100 18.77 5.33 13.71
CA ALA A 100 18.96 6.35 14.73
C ALA A 100 17.66 7.06 15.14
N GLN A 101 16.63 7.03 14.29
CA GLN A 101 15.32 7.55 14.65
C GLN A 101 14.68 6.67 15.72
N ALA A 102 14.07 7.29 16.73
CA ALA A 102 13.34 6.58 17.78
C ALA A 102 12.22 5.72 17.16
N PRO A 103 11.96 4.51 17.73
CA PRO A 103 10.84 3.69 17.28
C PRO A 103 9.54 4.48 17.40
N SER A 104 8.64 4.26 16.43
CA SER A 104 7.36 4.95 16.43
C SER A 104 6.55 4.59 17.68
N GLN A 105 5.65 5.49 18.12
CA GLN A 105 4.77 5.26 19.28
C GLN A 105 3.96 3.95 19.15
N GLU A 106 3.64 3.52 17.94
CA GLU A 106 2.95 2.25 17.68
C GLU A 106 3.86 1.03 17.85
N GLU A 107 5.13 1.12 17.46
CA GLU A 107 6.13 0.06 17.71
C GLU A 107 6.40 -0.12 19.21
N LEU A 108 6.46 0.98 19.95
CA LEU A 108 6.59 0.95 21.42
C LEU A 108 5.38 0.27 22.08
N LYS A 109 4.15 0.57 21.62
CA LYS A 109 2.92 -0.08 22.11
C LYS A 109 2.90 -1.58 21.79
N LYS A 110 3.28 -1.98 20.56
CA LYS A 110 3.37 -3.40 20.18
C LYS A 110 4.41 -4.16 21.01
N LYS A 111 5.61 -3.60 21.23
CA LYS A 111 6.62 -4.21 22.09
C LYS A 111 6.11 -4.37 23.53
N GLN A 112 5.42 -3.36 24.08
CA GLN A 112 4.81 -3.44 25.42
C GLN A 112 3.71 -4.52 25.52
N MET A 113 2.90 -4.71 24.49
CA MET A 113 1.86 -5.75 24.49
C MET A 113 2.41 -7.18 24.41
N ASN A 114 3.55 -7.38 23.75
CA ASN A 114 4.21 -8.70 23.65
C ASN A 114 5.05 -9.07 24.90
N LEU A 115 5.11 -8.18 25.90
CA LEU A 115 5.78 -8.37 27.19
C LEU A 115 4.80 -8.80 28.31
N PHE A 116 3.51 -8.94 28.01
CA PHE A 116 2.46 -9.47 28.87
C PHE A 116 1.82 -10.72 28.25
#